data_AF-E1SRW4-F1
#
_entry.id   AF-E1SRW4-F1
#
_cell.length_a   1.000
_cell.length_b   1.000
_cell.length_c   1.000
_cell.angle_alpha   90.00
_cell.angle_beta   90.00
_cell.angle_gamma   90.00
#
_symmetry.space_group_name_H-M   'P 1'
#
loop_
_entity.id
_entity.type
_entity.pdbx_description
1 polymer ?
#
loop_
_entity_poly.entity_id
_entity_poly.type
_entity_poly.pdbx_seq_one_letter_code
_entity_poly.pdbx_strand_id
1 'polypeptide(L)'
;MERTMTTEEFEVIKRLKWACRRGMLELDVLLEPFVERHFLGLSPAQQQAFERLLKEDDPDLFAWFMGHAPCPDPELADMVALILERNQP
;
A
#
# COMPACT_ATOMS: atom_id res chain seq x y z
N MET A 1 -4.35 -23.98 11.78
CA MET A 1 -4.83 -23.69 10.42
C MET A 1 -3.75 -22.87 9.73
N GLU A 2 -2.81 -23.54 9.08
CA GLU A 2 -1.85 -22.89 8.19
C GLU A 2 -2.61 -22.57 6.89
N ARG A 3 -2.98 -21.31 6.69
CA ARG A 3 -3.41 -20.86 5.36
C ARG A 3 -2.15 -20.94 4.49
N THR A 4 -2.03 -21.98 3.68
CA THR A 4 -0.99 -22.06 2.66
C THR A 4 -1.26 -20.93 1.67
N MET A 5 -0.44 -19.88 1.75
CA MET A 5 -0.42 -18.80 0.77
C MET A 5 -0.21 -19.42 -0.61
N THR A 6 -1.12 -19.17 -1.54
CA THR A 6 -1.01 -19.72 -2.89
C THR A 6 0.19 -19.11 -3.62
N THR A 7 0.75 -19.84 -4.59
CA THR A 7 1.88 -19.35 -5.39
C THR A 7 1.55 -18.03 -6.10
N GLU A 8 0.30 -17.85 -6.54
CA GLU A 8 -0.15 -16.62 -7.20
C GLU A 8 -0.15 -15.41 -6.25
N GLU A 9 -0.64 -15.56 -5.02
CA GLU A 9 -0.61 -14.51 -3.99
C GLU A 9 0.82 -14.07 -3.66
N PHE A 10 1.75 -15.03 -3.58
CA PHE A 10 3.15 -14.74 -3.31
C PHE A 10 3.81 -13.90 -4.43
N GLU A 11 3.54 -14.22 -5.69
CA GLU A 11 4.05 -13.45 -6.83
C GLU A 11 3.47 -12.04 -6.88
N VAL A 12 2.18 -11.87 -6.55
CA VAL A 12 1.54 -10.54 -6.45
C VAL A 12 2.20 -9.71 -5.34
N ILE A 13 2.36 -10.26 -4.14
CA ILE A 13 3.06 -9.59 -3.03
C ILE A 13 4.46 -9.19 -3.46
N LYS A 14 5.22 -10.10 -4.07
CA LYS A 14 6.60 -9.82 -4.51
C LYS A 14 6.66 -8.68 -5.53
N ARG A 15 5.74 -8.65 -6.49
CA ARG A 15 5.62 -7.56 -7.46
C ARG A 15 5.27 -6.23 -6.79
N LEU A 16 4.33 -6.24 -5.84
CA LEU A 16 3.94 -5.05 -5.10
C LEU A 16 5.07 -4.54 -4.20
N LYS A 17 5.75 -5.42 -3.46
CA LYS A 17 6.95 -5.07 -2.68
C LYS A 17 8.02 -4.42 -3.57
N TRP A 18 8.23 -4.95 -4.77
CA TRP A 18 9.16 -4.33 -5.72
C TRP A 18 8.68 -2.96 -6.21
N ALA A 19 7.39 -2.79 -6.48
CA ALA A 19 6.79 -1.51 -6.85
C ALA A 19 6.78 -0.48 -5.69
N CYS A 20 6.87 -0.94 -4.45
CA CYS A 20 7.01 -0.08 -3.27
C CYS A 20 8.43 0.46 -3.12
N ARG A 21 9.46 -0.17 -3.70
CA ARG A 21 10.86 0.28 -3.62
C ARG A 21 11.04 1.58 -4.41
N ARG A 22 10.98 2.69 -3.69
CA ARG A 22 10.97 4.04 -4.26
C ARG A 22 12.23 4.80 -3.89
N GLY A 23 12.35 6.05 -4.35
CA GLY A 23 13.48 6.90 -4.00
C GLY A 23 13.49 7.36 -2.53
N MET A 24 12.39 7.17 -1.81
CA MET A 24 12.16 7.66 -0.45
C MET A 24 12.00 6.49 0.55
N LEU A 25 12.91 6.42 1.52
CA LEU A 25 12.95 5.35 2.51
C LEU A 25 11.73 5.34 3.43
N GLU A 26 11.13 6.50 3.71
CA GLU A 26 9.91 6.59 4.50
C GLU A 26 8.74 5.83 3.87
N LEU A 27 8.58 5.91 2.54
CA LEU A 27 7.52 5.20 1.83
C LEU A 27 7.76 3.69 1.84
N ASP A 28 9.01 3.27 1.63
CA ASP A 28 9.41 1.86 1.67
C ASP A 28 9.06 1.24 3.04
N VAL A 29 9.42 1.93 4.13
CA VAL A 29 9.15 1.47 5.51
C VAL A 29 7.66 1.39 5.81
N LEU A 30 6.84 2.26 5.21
CA LEU A 30 5.39 2.23 5.41
C LEU A 30 4.72 1.12 4.59
N LEU A 31 5.04 1.05 3.30
CA LEU A 31 4.33 0.21 2.34
C LEU A 31 4.78 -1.26 2.40
N GLU A 32 6.06 -1.53 2.62
CA GLU A 32 6.60 -2.90 2.62
C GLU A 32 5.92 -3.83 3.66
N PRO A 33 5.88 -3.50 4.96
CA PRO A 33 5.21 -4.34 5.95
C PRO A 33 3.69 -4.37 5.76
N PHE A 34 3.11 -3.29 5.22
CA PHE A 34 1.68 -3.23 4.92
C PHE A 34 1.29 -4.26 3.85
N VAL A 35 2.05 -4.33 2.75
CA VAL A 35 1.80 -5.28 1.67
C VAL A 35 1.90 -6.72 2.16
N GLU A 36 2.91 -7.04 2.97
CA GLU A 36 3.10 -8.41 3.45
C GLU A 36 2.03 -8.88 4.44
N ARG A 37 1.54 -7.98 5.30
CA ARG A 37 0.68 -8.34 6.43
C ARG A 37 -0.79 -8.07 6.17
N HIS A 38 -1.10 -7.03 5.40
CA HIS A 38 -2.46 -6.52 5.26
C HIS A 38 -3.04 -6.70 3.86
N PHE A 39 -2.23 -6.71 2.79
CA PHE A 39 -2.72 -6.75 1.40
C PHE A 39 -3.65 -7.95 1.11
N LEU A 40 -3.32 -9.14 1.59
CA LEU A 40 -4.16 -10.33 1.38
C LEU A 40 -5.48 -10.29 2.17
N GLY A 41 -5.55 -9.46 3.20
CA GLY A 41 -6.78 -9.21 3.95
C GLY A 41 -7.66 -8.11 3.36
N LEU A 42 -7.16 -7.39 2.35
CA LEU A 42 -7.91 -6.33 1.68
C LEU A 42 -8.99 -6.91 0.77
N SER A 43 -10.11 -6.19 0.68
CA SER A 43 -11.13 -6.48 -0.33
C SER A 43 -10.62 -6.22 -1.75
N PRO A 44 -11.23 -6.80 -2.80
CA PRO A 44 -10.81 -6.57 -4.19
C PRO A 44 -10.79 -5.08 -4.59
N ALA A 45 -11.73 -4.28 -4.08
CA ALA A 45 -11.76 -2.84 -4.32
C ALA A 45 -10.57 -2.12 -3.68
N GLN A 46 -10.21 -2.51 -2.46
CA GLN A 46 -9.04 -2.00 -1.75
C GLN A 46 -7.73 -2.42 -2.44
N GLN A 47 -7.61 -3.66 -2.90
CA GLN A 47 -6.43 -4.09 -3.66
C GLN A 47 -6.26 -3.25 -4.94
N GLN A 48 -7.35 -3.00 -5.68
CA GLN A 48 -7.31 -2.13 -6.85
C GLN A 48 -6.94 -0.68 -6.51
N ALA A 49 -7.49 -0.12 -5.43
CA ALA A 49 -7.13 1.21 -4.97
C ALA A 49 -5.65 1.29 -4.58
N PHE A 50 -5.09 0.25 -3.94
CA PHE A 50 -3.67 0.17 -3.62
C PHE A 50 -2.79 0.07 -4.89
N GLU A 51 -3.19 -0.73 -5.87
CA GLU A 51 -2.49 -0.80 -7.16
C GLU A 51 -2.55 0.52 -7.93
N ARG A 52 -3.65 1.28 -7.82
CA ARG A 52 -3.75 2.65 -8.35
C ARG A 52 -2.81 3.59 -7.60
N LEU A 53 -2.79 3.53 -6.27
CA LEU A 53 -1.91 4.32 -5.41
C LEU A 53 -0.43 4.13 -5.80
N LEU A 54 -0.01 2.89 -6.10
CA LEU A 54 1.35 2.61 -6.53
C LEU A 54 1.71 3.14 -7.93
N LYS A 55 0.75 3.63 -8.72
CA LYS A 55 1.01 4.30 -10.00
C LYS A 55 1.27 5.80 -9.85
N GLU A 56 0.97 6.36 -8.68
CA GLU A 56 1.20 7.77 -8.36
C GLU A 56 2.67 8.03 -8.05
N ASP A 57 3.09 9.29 -8.22
CA ASP A 57 4.46 9.74 -8.02
C ASP A 57 4.85 9.79 -6.53
N ASP A 58 6.15 9.56 -6.25
CA ASP A 58 6.71 9.57 -4.88
C ASP A 58 6.37 10.84 -4.08
N PRO A 59 6.49 12.07 -4.64
CA PRO A 59 6.25 13.30 -3.90
C PRO A 59 4.79 13.45 -3.46
N ASP A 60 3.85 13.04 -4.31
CA ASP A 60 2.42 13.13 -4.03
C ASP A 60 2.02 12.14 -2.94
N LEU A 61 2.49 10.89 -3.05
CA LEU A 61 2.28 9.90 -2.01
C LEU A 61 2.86 10.35 -0.68
N PHE A 62 4.09 10.83 -0.67
CA PHE A 62 4.71 11.35 0.54
C PHE A 62 3.88 12.50 1.14
N ALA A 63 3.39 13.43 0.31
CA ALA A 63 2.54 14.51 0.77
C ALA A 63 1.21 14.01 1.38
N TRP A 64 0.61 12.96 0.82
CA TRP A 64 -0.64 12.38 1.35
C TRP A 64 -0.40 11.61 2.66
N PHE A 65 0.64 10.78 2.73
CA PHE A 65 0.98 10.01 3.93
C PHE A 65 1.38 10.90 5.11
N MET A 66 2.08 12.01 4.83
CA MET A 66 2.50 12.97 5.84
C MET A 66 1.40 13.98 6.20
N GLY A 67 0.25 13.94 5.52
CA GLY A 67 -0.84 14.90 5.70
C GLY A 67 -0.51 16.31 5.24
N HIS A 68 0.50 16.48 4.38
CA HIS A 68 0.86 17.76 3.77
C HIS A 68 -0.11 18.16 2.65
N ALA A 69 -0.74 17.20 1.97
CA ALA A 69 -1.73 17.44 0.93
C ALA A 69 -2.88 16.44 1.00
N PRO A 70 -4.12 16.83 0.66
CA PRO A 70 -5.21 15.88 0.47
C PRO A 70 -5.09 15.15 -0.87
N CYS A 71 -5.40 13.86 -0.88
CA CYS A 71 -5.50 13.12 -2.13
C CYS A 71 -6.77 13.56 -2.90
N PRO A 72 -6.68 13.91 -4.19
CA PRO A 72 -7.84 14.36 -4.97
C PRO A 72 -8.87 13.26 -5.21
N ASP A 73 -8.44 12.00 -5.17
CA ASP A 73 -9.27 10.83 -5.42
C ASP A 73 -9.75 10.25 -4.07
N PRO A 74 -11.06 10.24 -3.76
CA PRO A 74 -11.55 9.81 -2.46
C PRO A 74 -11.25 8.33 -2.18
N GLU A 75 -11.24 7.48 -3.20
CA GLU A 75 -10.87 6.07 -3.05
C GLU A 75 -9.40 5.89 -2.63
N LEU A 76 -8.51 6.73 -3.15
CA LEU A 76 -7.09 6.72 -2.78
C LEU A 76 -6.88 7.36 -1.40
N ALA A 77 -7.63 8.42 -1.08
CA ALA A 77 -7.61 9.04 0.24
C ALA A 77 -7.99 8.02 1.34
N ASP A 78 -9.06 7.24 1.12
CA ASP A 78 -9.48 6.17 2.02
C ASP A 78 -8.40 5.08 2.15
N MET A 79 -7.71 4.75 1.05
CA MET A 79 -6.61 3.79 1.07
C MET A 79 -5.41 4.31 1.90
N VAL A 80 -5.02 5.57 1.71
CA VAL A 80 -3.93 6.19 2.48
C VAL A 80 -4.28 6.20 3.97
N ALA A 81 -5.51 6.58 4.32
CA ALA A 81 -5.98 6.55 5.71
C ALA A 81 -5.95 5.12 6.30
N LEU A 82 -6.36 4.12 5.52
CA LEU A 82 -6.32 2.72 5.93
C LEU A 82 -4.89 2.22 6.19
N ILE A 83 -3.93 2.59 5.33
CA ILE A 83 -2.52 2.22 5.50
C ILE A 83 -1.99 2.85 6.78
N LEU A 84 -2.24 4.15 7.01
CA LEU A 84 -1.82 4.86 8.22
C LEU A 84 -2.41 4.24 9.49
N GLU A 85 -3.70 3.89 9.48
CA GLU A 85 -4.38 3.22 10.61
C GLU A 85 -3.74 1.85 10.92
N ARG A 86 -3.41 1.07 9.88
CA ARG A 86 -2.87 -0.29 10.03
C ARG A 86 -1.40 -0.33 10.39
N ASN A 87 -0.66 0.76 10.17
CA ASN A 87 0.75 0.89 10.51
C ASN A 87 1.00 1.59 11.86
N GLN A 88 -0.06 2.01 12.56
CA GLN A 88 0.07 2.47 13.94
C GLN A 88 0.39 1.27 14.88
N PRO A 89 1.37 1.41 15.79
CA PRO A 89 1.77 0.36 16.73
C PRO A 89 0.71 0.05 17.79
#